data_AF-A0A6G7Z8R4-F1
#
_entry.id   AF-A0A6G7Z8R4-F1
#
_cell.length_a   1.000
_cell.length_b   1.000
_cell.length_c   1.000
_cell.angle_alpha   90.00
_cell.angle_beta   90.00
_cell.angle_gamma   90.00
#
_symmetry.space_group_name_H-M   'P 1'
#
loop_
_entity.id
_entity.type
_entity.pdbx_description
1 polymer ?
#
loop_
_entity_poly.entity_id
_entity_poly.type
_entity_poly.pdbx_seq_one_letter_code
_entity_poly.pdbx_strand_id
1 'polypeptide(L)'
;MKINKNPERLKMILIVIGIQFIVATITLLMYGNGHPLIQYIRGIHVGFQVIIISIIGFIIYAIPGYLLVISKSNKRNLIATIDSAVLVLTGILLATFLIIFGYSYVLHLKTPWLFYSLMNPIFGNLMYDTMQIRSFMNLVWLPSTIIPGLGILFGAFVRLKQEGVVKV
;
A
#
# COMPACT_ATOMS: atom_id res chain seq x y z
N MET A 1 -31.97 -5.25 8.32
CA MET A 1 -30.94 -5.37 7.27
C MET A 1 -30.23 -6.71 7.44
N LYS A 2 -30.64 -7.76 6.71
CA LYS A 2 -30.00 -9.09 6.83
C LYS A 2 -28.60 -9.01 6.22
N ILE A 3 -27.57 -9.07 7.05
CA ILE A 3 -26.19 -9.26 6.59
C ILE A 3 -26.16 -10.62 5.90
N ASN A 4 -26.21 -10.62 4.58
CA ASN A 4 -26.05 -11.82 3.77
C ASN A 4 -24.62 -12.34 4.00
N LYS A 5 -24.45 -13.22 4.99
CA LYS A 5 -23.19 -13.90 5.29
C LYS A 5 -22.94 -14.92 4.19
N ASN A 6 -22.47 -14.45 3.04
CA ASN A 6 -21.99 -15.33 1.99
C ASN A 6 -20.66 -15.94 2.47
N PRO A 7 -20.58 -17.26 2.73
CA PRO A 7 -19.36 -17.88 3.27
C PRO A 7 -18.14 -17.66 2.36
N GLU A 8 -18.35 -17.54 1.05
CA GLU A 8 -17.29 -17.20 0.09
C GLU A 8 -16.73 -15.78 0.30
N ARG A 9 -17.58 -14.83 0.70
CA ARG A 9 -17.16 -13.45 1.01
C ARG A 9 -16.32 -13.41 2.27
N LEU A 10 -16.70 -14.17 3.30
CA LEU A 10 -15.92 -14.28 4.53
C LEU A 10 -14.56 -14.93 4.26
N LYS A 11 -14.53 -16.00 3.48
CA LYS A 11 -13.31 -16.68 3.04
C LYS A 11 -12.37 -15.73 2.30
N MET A 12 -12.88 -14.94 1.35
CA MET A 12 -12.09 -13.92 0.64
C MET A 12 -11.52 -12.86 1.58
N ILE A 13 -12.32 -12.34 2.52
CA ILE A 13 -11.87 -11.36 3.51
C ILE A 13 -10.73 -11.95 4.37
N LEU A 14 -10.88 -13.19 4.84
CA LEU A 14 -9.86 -13.87 5.63
C LEU A 14 -8.56 -14.10 4.85
N ILE A 15 -8.64 -14.43 3.56
CA ILE A 15 -7.46 -14.57 2.69
C ILE A 15 -6.73 -13.23 2.54
N VAL A 16 -7.46 -12.14 2.28
CA VAL A 16 -6.85 -10.80 2.16
C VAL A 16 -6.18 -10.37 3.46
N ILE A 17 -6.85 -10.58 4.60
CA ILE A 17 -6.29 -10.29 5.93
C ILE A 17 -5.06 -11.15 6.18
N GLY A 18 -5.10 -12.45 5.88
CA GLY A 18 -3.97 -13.36 6.07
C GLY A 18 -2.74 -12.96 5.25
N ILE A 19 -2.92 -12.65 3.96
CA ILE A 19 -1.83 -12.17 3.09
C ILE A 19 -1.25 -10.87 3.64
N GLN A 20 -2.09 -9.90 4.00
CA GLN A 20 -1.64 -8.63 4.57
C GLN A 20 -0.89 -8.84 5.89
N PHE A 21 -1.37 -9.71 6.76
CA PHE A 21 -0.72 -10.00 8.04
C PHE A 21 0.67 -10.64 7.84
N ILE A 22 0.79 -11.61 6.95
CA ILE A 22 2.08 -12.27 6.65
C ILE A 22 3.06 -11.24 6.08
N VAL A 23 2.64 -10.46 5.09
CA VAL A 23 3.48 -9.41 4.48
C VAL A 23 3.91 -8.39 5.53
N ALA A 24 2.96 -7.85 6.30
CA ALA A 24 3.25 -6.85 7.33
C ALA A 24 4.24 -7.39 8.35
N THR A 25 4.08 -8.65 8.77
CA THR A 25 5.02 -9.32 9.69
C THR A 25 6.41 -9.45 9.09
N ILE A 26 6.54 -9.97 7.85
CA ILE A 26 7.83 -10.09 7.16
C ILE A 26 8.50 -8.72 7.03
N THR A 27 7.73 -7.70 6.62
CA THR A 27 8.24 -6.34 6.42
C THR A 27 8.70 -5.75 7.76
N LEU A 28 7.96 -5.97 8.82
CA LEU A 28 8.30 -5.50 10.17
C LEU A 28 9.55 -6.21 10.72
N LEU A 29 9.76 -7.49 10.38
CA LEU A 29 10.99 -8.23 10.72
C LEU A 29 12.20 -7.81 9.85
N MET A 30 11.97 -7.45 8.59
CA MET A 30 13.01 -6.97 7.68
C MET A 30 13.54 -5.59 8.10
N TYR A 31 12.65 -4.72 8.56
CA TYR A 31 12.94 -3.35 9.02
C TYR A 31 12.95 -3.21 10.55
N GLY A 32 12.99 -4.34 11.26
CA GLY A 32 13.08 -4.35 12.72
C GLY A 32 14.52 -4.14 13.15
N ASN A 33 14.80 -3.06 13.88
CA ASN A 33 16.11 -2.85 14.49
C ASN A 33 16.48 -4.04 15.38
N GLY A 34 17.57 -4.74 15.05
CA GLY A 34 18.06 -5.92 15.77
C GLY A 34 17.75 -7.27 15.11
N HIS A 35 16.97 -7.30 14.03
CA HIS A 35 16.69 -8.55 13.31
C HIS A 35 17.72 -8.82 12.20
N PRO A 36 18.24 -10.06 12.04
CA PRO A 36 19.29 -10.37 11.06
C PRO A 36 18.93 -10.00 9.62
N LEU A 37 17.64 -9.99 9.26
CA LEU A 37 17.22 -9.65 7.90
C LEU A 37 17.54 -8.20 7.50
N ILE A 38 17.74 -7.29 8.46
CA ILE A 38 18.05 -5.87 8.20
C ILE A 38 19.38 -5.71 7.43
N GLN A 39 20.31 -6.65 7.60
CA GLN A 39 21.63 -6.61 6.95
C GLN A 39 21.57 -6.80 5.43
N TYR A 40 20.52 -7.43 4.92
CA TYR A 40 20.32 -7.61 3.48
C TYR A 40 19.78 -6.34 2.79
N ILE A 41 19.43 -5.33 3.59
CA ILE A 41 18.76 -4.11 3.12
C ILE A 41 19.60 -2.87 3.45
N ARG A 42 20.35 -2.91 4.57
CA ARG A 42 21.38 -1.93 4.95
C ARG A 42 22.55 -1.99 3.96
N GLY A 43 22.46 -1.17 2.91
CA GLY A 43 23.47 -1.05 1.86
C GLY A 43 22.86 -0.74 0.49
N ILE A 44 21.57 -1.00 0.32
CA ILE A 44 20.84 -0.65 -0.89
C ILE A 44 20.51 0.85 -0.85
N HIS A 45 20.82 1.58 -1.92
CA HIS A 45 20.50 3.00 -2.02
C HIS A 45 18.98 3.22 -1.93
N VAL A 46 18.58 4.28 -1.21
CA VAL A 46 17.18 4.58 -0.86
C VAL A 46 16.24 4.55 -2.07
N GLY A 47 16.66 5.13 -3.21
CA GLY A 47 15.86 5.10 -4.44
C GLY A 47 15.54 3.67 -4.94
N PHE A 48 16.50 2.73 -4.84
CA PHE A 48 16.25 1.33 -5.21
C PHE A 48 15.34 0.63 -4.20
N GLN A 49 15.48 0.94 -2.91
CA GLN A 49 14.58 0.39 -1.90
C GLN A 49 13.12 0.85 -2.14
N VAL A 50 12.92 2.12 -2.51
CA VAL A 50 11.59 2.65 -2.90
C VAL A 50 11.02 1.87 -4.08
N ILE A 51 11.83 1.60 -5.11
CA ILE A 51 11.39 0.86 -6.30
C ILE A 51 11.01 -0.58 -5.93
N ILE A 52 11.87 -1.29 -5.19
CA ILE A 52 11.63 -2.68 -4.77
C ILE A 52 10.34 -2.77 -3.95
N ILE A 53 10.18 -1.90 -2.95
CA ILE A 53 8.96 -1.85 -2.14
C ILE A 53 7.75 -1.46 -2.98
N SER A 54 7.90 -0.55 -3.95
CA SER A 54 6.80 -0.19 -4.85
C SER A 54 6.31 -1.37 -5.66
N ILE A 55 7.21 -2.22 -6.15
CA ILE A 55 6.87 -3.46 -6.84
C ILE A 55 6.16 -4.42 -5.89
N ILE A 56 6.71 -4.65 -4.70
CA ILE A 56 6.12 -5.55 -3.69
C ILE A 56 4.71 -5.06 -3.29
N GLY A 57 4.58 -3.79 -2.92
CA GLY A 57 3.33 -3.15 -2.56
C GLY A 57 2.30 -3.25 -3.69
N PHE A 58 2.69 -2.93 -4.93
CA PHE A 58 1.82 -3.07 -6.10
C PHE A 58 1.25 -4.48 -6.24
N ILE A 59 2.09 -5.52 -6.15
CA ILE A 59 1.68 -6.93 -6.26
C ILE A 59 0.68 -7.27 -5.15
N ILE A 60 0.98 -6.87 -3.91
CA ILE A 60 0.12 -7.18 -2.76
C ILE A 60 -1.25 -6.50 -2.89
N TYR A 61 -1.29 -5.25 -3.34
CA TYR A 61 -2.53 -4.51 -3.54
C TYR A 61 -3.30 -4.93 -4.79
N ALA A 62 -2.66 -5.60 -5.76
CA ALA A 62 -3.36 -6.21 -6.89
C ALA A 62 -4.23 -7.40 -6.51
N ILE A 63 -3.84 -8.18 -5.50
CA ILE A 63 -4.63 -9.32 -5.02
C ILE A 63 -6.05 -8.90 -4.56
N PRO A 64 -6.23 -7.95 -3.64
CA PRO A 64 -7.57 -7.51 -3.23
C PRO A 64 -8.34 -6.86 -4.37
N GLY A 65 -7.69 -6.13 -5.29
CA GLY A 65 -8.34 -5.60 -6.49
C GLY A 65 -8.95 -6.70 -7.37
N TYR A 66 -8.20 -7.78 -7.59
CA TYR A 66 -8.64 -8.96 -8.33
C TYR A 66 -9.82 -9.68 -7.64
N LEU A 67 -9.70 -9.91 -6.33
CA LEU A 67 -10.75 -10.57 -5.53
C LEU A 67 -12.03 -9.73 -5.42
N LEU A 68 -11.91 -8.41 -5.38
CA LEU A 68 -13.04 -7.49 -5.28
C LEU A 68 -13.99 -7.65 -6.47
N VAL A 69 -13.46 -7.82 -7.69
CA VAL A 69 -14.24 -8.05 -8.91
C VAL A 69 -15.00 -9.38 -8.84
N ILE A 70 -14.38 -10.45 -8.34
CA ILE A 70 -15.04 -11.75 -8.14
C ILE A 70 -16.26 -11.60 -7.21
N SER A 71 -16.13 -10.80 -6.17
CA SER A 71 -17.16 -10.66 -5.13
C SER A 71 -18.39 -9.83 -5.55
N LYS A 72 -18.38 -9.19 -6.73
CA LYS A 72 -19.37 -8.17 -7.13
C LYS A 72 -20.10 -8.53 -8.42
N SER A 73 -21.43 -8.46 -8.35
CA SER A 73 -22.32 -8.76 -9.49
C SER A 73 -22.40 -7.61 -10.51
N ASN A 74 -22.42 -6.35 -10.06
CA ASN A 74 -22.51 -5.17 -10.96
C ASN A 74 -21.12 -4.57 -11.22
N LYS A 75 -20.47 -5.07 -12.26
CA LYS A 75 -19.06 -4.79 -12.59
C LYS A 75 -18.83 -3.39 -13.17
N ARG A 76 -19.81 -2.79 -13.87
CA ARG A 76 -19.69 -1.42 -14.40
C ARG A 76 -19.70 -0.37 -13.30
N ASN A 77 -20.64 -0.46 -12.36
CA ASN A 77 -20.66 0.44 -11.21
C ASN A 77 -19.46 0.21 -10.28
N LEU A 78 -18.93 -1.01 -10.24
CA LEU A 78 -17.73 -1.33 -9.48
C LEU A 78 -16.52 -0.53 -9.97
N ILE A 79 -16.29 -0.45 -11.28
CA ILE A 79 -15.16 0.31 -11.87
C ILE A 79 -15.23 1.78 -11.44
N ALA A 80 -16.35 2.46 -11.70
CA ALA A 80 -16.52 3.88 -11.35
C ALA A 80 -16.36 4.15 -9.85
N THR A 81 -16.82 3.22 -9.00
CA THR A 81 -16.68 3.35 -7.54
C THR A 81 -15.24 3.14 -7.08
N ILE A 82 -14.52 2.17 -7.68
CA ILE A 82 -13.11 1.91 -7.36
C ILE A 82 -12.23 3.08 -7.79
N ASP A 83 -12.41 3.60 -9.01
CA ASP A 83 -11.61 4.72 -9.53
C ASP A 83 -11.70 5.93 -8.59
N SER A 84 -12.92 6.28 -8.17
CA SER A 84 -13.14 7.36 -7.21
C SER A 84 -12.54 7.04 -5.83
N ALA A 85 -12.73 5.83 -5.30
CA ALA A 85 -12.18 5.43 -4.00
C ALA A 85 -10.65 5.42 -3.99
N VAL A 86 -10.01 4.99 -5.08
CA VAL A 86 -8.56 4.98 -5.25
C VAL A 86 -8.01 6.39 -5.31
N LEU A 87 -8.64 7.29 -6.08
CA LEU A 87 -8.23 8.70 -6.14
C LEU A 87 -8.33 9.37 -4.76
N VAL A 88 -9.42 9.11 -4.02
CA VAL A 88 -9.60 9.62 -2.65
C VAL A 88 -8.52 9.05 -1.73
N LEU A 89 -8.23 7.75 -1.79
CA LEU A 89 -7.20 7.11 -0.97
C LEU A 89 -5.81 7.70 -1.25
N THR A 90 -5.44 7.86 -2.53
CA THR A 90 -4.19 8.52 -2.94
C THR A 90 -4.12 9.94 -2.40
N GLY A 91 -5.21 10.72 -2.51
CA GLY A 91 -5.28 12.08 -1.97
C GLY A 91 -5.04 12.12 -0.46
N ILE A 92 -5.65 11.20 0.29
CA ILE A 92 -5.45 11.06 1.74
C ILE A 92 -3.99 10.72 2.05
N LEU A 93 -3.41 9.72 1.39
CA LEU A 93 -2.01 9.31 1.63
C LEU A 93 -1.02 10.42 1.29
N LEU A 94 -1.26 11.15 0.20
CA LEU A 94 -0.46 12.29 -0.21
C LEU A 94 -0.57 13.45 0.78
N ALA A 95 -1.78 13.81 1.21
CA ALA A 95 -2.00 14.87 2.19
C ALA A 95 -1.33 14.52 3.53
N THR A 96 -1.52 13.28 4.01
CA THR A 96 -0.86 12.79 5.23
C THR A 96 0.66 12.87 5.10
N PHE A 97 1.23 12.44 3.97
CA PHE A 97 2.68 12.56 3.73
C PHE A 97 3.15 14.02 3.79
N LEU A 98 2.47 14.94 3.11
CA LEU A 98 2.85 16.37 3.07
C LEU A 98 2.72 17.04 4.44
N ILE A 99 1.64 16.76 5.18
CA ILE A 99 1.43 17.28 6.55
C ILE A 99 2.54 16.79 7.47
N ILE A 100 2.82 15.49 7.46
CA ILE A 100 3.89 14.89 8.27
C ILE A 100 5.22 15.51 7.88
N PHE A 101 5.57 15.57 6.59
CA PHE A 101 6.81 16.17 6.11
C PHE A 101 6.97 17.63 6.56
N GLY A 102 5.93 18.46 6.39
CA GLY A 102 5.94 19.87 6.78
C GLY A 102 6.09 20.06 8.30
N TYR A 103 5.28 19.36 9.09
CA TYR A 103 5.36 19.37 10.56
C TYR A 103 6.75 18.99 11.06
N SER A 104 7.31 17.93 10.46
CA SER A 104 8.67 17.48 10.75
C SER A 104 9.67 18.57 10.46
N TYR A 105 9.64 19.13 9.25
CA TYR A 105 10.57 20.15 8.81
C TYR A 105 10.56 21.37 9.74
N VAL A 106 9.40 21.78 10.25
CA VAL A 106 9.32 22.91 11.18
C VAL A 106 9.88 22.59 12.57
N LEU A 107 9.64 21.38 13.11
CA LEU A 107 9.81 21.12 14.55
C LEU A 107 11.12 20.45 15.00
N HIS A 108 12.20 20.40 14.23
CA HIS A 108 13.42 19.73 14.76
C HIS A 108 13.32 18.17 14.77
N LEU A 109 12.12 17.59 14.64
CA LEU A 109 11.83 16.18 14.86
C LEU A 109 12.48 15.25 13.83
N LYS A 110 12.97 14.11 14.32
CA LYS A 110 13.60 13.01 13.54
C LYS A 110 12.67 11.80 13.34
N THR A 111 11.54 11.74 14.04
CA THR A 111 10.66 10.54 14.08
C THR A 111 9.18 10.84 13.81
N PRO A 112 8.83 11.44 12.67
CA PRO A 112 7.46 11.85 12.35
C PRO A 112 6.67 10.76 11.59
N TRP A 113 7.36 9.70 11.17
CA TRP A 113 6.86 8.72 10.21
C TRP A 113 5.87 7.73 10.80
N LEU A 114 5.72 7.69 12.13
CA LEU A 114 4.88 6.74 12.86
C LEU A 114 3.42 6.76 12.36
N PHE A 115 2.86 7.93 12.05
CA PHE A 115 1.51 8.05 11.50
C PHE A 115 1.41 7.50 10.07
N TYR A 116 2.44 7.70 9.23
CA TYR A 116 2.49 7.13 7.88
C TYR A 116 2.67 5.60 7.92
N SER A 117 3.44 5.07 8.89
CA SER A 117 3.57 3.64 9.16
C SER A 117 2.26 2.99 9.57
N LEU A 118 1.35 3.72 10.21
CA LEU A 118 0.03 3.20 10.55
C LEU A 118 -0.91 3.16 9.32
N MET A 119 -0.77 4.10 8.39
CA MET A 119 -1.63 4.18 7.20
C MET A 119 -1.10 3.38 5.99
N ASN A 120 0.21 3.23 5.88
CA ASN A 120 0.89 2.49 4.83
C ASN A 120 2.10 1.73 5.42
N PRO A 121 1.85 0.64 6.19
CA PRO A 121 2.86 -0.03 6.99
C PRO A 121 4.05 -0.58 6.21
N ILE A 122 3.84 -0.95 4.94
CA ILE A 122 4.92 -1.42 4.08
C ILE A 122 5.93 -0.31 3.82
N PHE A 123 5.46 0.91 3.51
CA PHE A 123 6.33 2.04 3.21
C PHE A 123 6.78 2.81 4.45
N GLY A 124 5.92 2.97 5.46
CA GLY A 124 6.27 3.74 6.65
C GLY A 124 7.34 3.09 7.53
N ASN A 125 7.44 1.76 7.57
CA ASN A 125 8.53 1.09 8.28
C ASN A 125 9.89 1.37 7.63
N LEU A 126 9.98 1.32 6.30
CA LEU A 126 11.23 1.65 5.61
C LEU A 126 11.56 3.14 5.69
N MET A 127 10.56 4.02 5.63
CA MET A 127 10.77 5.46 5.84
C MET A 127 11.29 5.76 7.25
N TYR A 128 10.77 5.08 8.27
CA TYR A 128 11.23 5.21 9.65
C TYR A 128 12.73 4.90 9.80
N ASP A 129 13.21 3.85 9.12
CA ASP A 129 14.62 3.44 9.18
C ASP A 129 15.56 4.30 8.32
N THR A 130 15.07 4.83 7.19
CA THR A 130 15.91 5.54 6.21
C THR A 130 15.92 7.06 6.39
N MET A 131 14.90 7.63 7.00
CA MET A 131 14.73 9.07 7.14
C MET A 131 15.05 9.58 8.55
N GLN A 132 16.28 9.35 9.00
CA GLN A 132 16.79 9.97 10.23
C GLN A 132 17.25 11.43 10.03
N ILE A 133 17.38 11.87 8.75
CA ILE A 133 17.93 13.17 8.37
C ILE A 133 16.93 13.91 7.46
N ARG A 134 16.79 15.22 7.70
CA ARG A 134 15.99 16.13 6.87
C ARG A 134 16.68 16.32 5.52
N SER A 135 16.11 15.79 4.45
CA SER A 135 16.68 15.90 3.11
C SER A 135 15.58 16.01 2.06
N PHE A 136 15.85 16.76 0.98
CA PHE A 136 15.01 16.77 -0.22
C PHE A 136 14.88 15.37 -0.85
N MET A 137 15.82 14.46 -0.58
CA MET A 137 15.73 13.06 -0.97
C MET A 137 14.49 12.35 -0.41
N ASN A 138 13.85 12.91 0.63
CA ASN A 138 12.62 12.36 1.18
C ASN A 138 11.43 12.47 0.22
N LEU A 139 11.48 13.36 -0.77
CA LEU A 139 10.44 13.47 -1.81
C LEU A 139 10.42 12.27 -2.76
N VAL A 140 11.49 11.47 -2.82
CA VAL A 140 11.54 10.22 -3.60
C VAL A 140 10.47 9.22 -3.14
N TRP A 141 9.89 9.43 -1.95
CA TRP A 141 8.84 8.59 -1.38
C TRP A 141 7.43 9.01 -1.76
N LEU A 142 7.24 10.19 -2.38
CA LEU A 142 5.92 10.65 -2.85
C LEU A 142 5.18 9.62 -3.72
N PRO A 143 5.86 8.90 -4.66
CA PRO A 143 5.22 7.86 -5.46
C PRO A 143 4.63 6.71 -4.63
N SER A 144 5.07 6.47 -3.39
CA SER A 144 4.50 5.41 -2.55
C SER A 144 3.02 5.60 -2.23
N THR A 145 2.50 6.83 -2.34
CA THR A 145 1.10 7.19 -2.09
C THR A 145 0.14 6.71 -3.18
N ILE A 146 0.64 6.48 -4.40
CA ILE A 146 -0.16 6.02 -5.55
C ILE A 146 -0.11 4.49 -5.73
N ILE A 147 0.94 3.83 -5.22
CA ILE A 147 1.17 2.39 -5.41
C ILE A 147 0.00 1.51 -4.96
N PRO A 148 -0.62 1.71 -3.78
CA PRO A 148 -1.77 0.91 -3.37
C PRO A 148 -2.95 1.03 -4.34
N GLY A 149 -3.20 2.25 -4.80
CA GLY A 149 -4.24 2.55 -5.78
C GLY A 149 -3.98 1.85 -7.11
N LEU A 150 -2.77 1.99 -7.65
CA LEU A 150 -2.35 1.35 -8.90
C LEU A 150 -2.45 -0.18 -8.81
N GLY A 151 -2.05 -0.78 -7.69
CA GLY A 151 -2.18 -2.21 -7.45
C GLY A 151 -3.64 -2.64 -7.55
N ILE A 152 -4.54 -2.00 -6.78
CA ILE A 152 -5.98 -2.32 -6.77
C ILE A 152 -6.57 -2.21 -8.18
N LEU A 153 -6.29 -1.12 -8.90
CA LEU A 153 -6.78 -0.90 -10.26
C LEU A 153 -6.29 -1.98 -11.22
N PHE A 154 -5.00 -2.33 -11.15
CA PHE A 154 -4.42 -3.38 -11.98
C PHE A 154 -5.05 -4.74 -11.71
N GLY A 155 -5.18 -5.12 -10.44
CA GLY A 155 -5.83 -6.38 -10.05
C GLY A 155 -7.26 -6.48 -10.55
N ALA A 156 -8.04 -5.41 -10.39
CA ALA A 156 -9.41 -5.33 -10.89
C ALA A 156 -9.44 -5.43 -12.42
N PHE A 157 -8.57 -4.71 -13.12
CA PHE A 157 -8.45 -4.74 -14.57
C PHE A 157 -8.16 -6.16 -15.10
N VAL A 158 -7.18 -6.86 -14.51
CA VAL A 158 -6.84 -8.24 -14.91
C VAL A 158 -8.05 -9.15 -14.78
N ARG A 159 -8.81 -9.07 -13.69
CA ARG A 159 -10.02 -9.89 -13.51
C ARG A 159 -11.13 -9.53 -14.49
N LEU A 160 -11.42 -8.24 -14.65
CA LEU A 160 -12.45 -7.75 -15.57
C LEU A 160 -12.16 -8.12 -17.02
N LYS A 161 -10.89 -8.13 -17.42
CA LYS A 161 -10.43 -8.60 -18.72
C LYS A 161 -10.68 -10.10 -18.89
N GLN A 162 -10.35 -10.93 -17.90
CA GLN A 162 -10.63 -12.37 -17.92
C GLN A 162 -12.12 -12.69 -18.04
N GLU A 163 -12.98 -11.82 -17.50
CA GLU A 163 -14.43 -11.97 -17.56
C GLU A 163 -15.06 -11.31 -18.81
N GLY A 164 -14.26 -10.77 -19.73
CA GLY A 164 -14.71 -10.19 -21.00
C GLY A 164 -15.47 -8.86 -20.88
N VAL A 165 -15.42 -8.20 -19.72
CA VAL A 165 -16.14 -6.95 -19.43
C VAL A 165 -15.45 -5.75 -20.06
N VAL A 166 -14.12 -5.79 -20.17
CA VAL A 166 -13.29 -4.76 -20.78
C VAL A 166 -12.62 -5.37 -22.01
N LYS A 167 -12.87 -4.78 -23.18
CA LYS A 167 -12.17 -5.11 -24.44
C LYS A 167 -11.14 -4.02 -24.70
N VAL A 168 -9.94 -4.43 -25.16
CA VAL A 168 -8.91 -3.51 -25.67
C VAL A 168 -9.39 -2.94 -26.99
#